data_AF-A0AAV2SY11-F1
#
_entry.id   AF-A0AAV2SY11-F1
#
_cell.length_a   1.000
_cell.length_b   1.000
_cell.length_c   1.000
_cell.angle_alpha   90.00
_cell.angle_beta   90.00
_cell.angle_gamma   90.00
#
_symmetry.space_group_name_H-M   'P 1'
#
loop_
_entity.id
_entity.type
_entity.pdbx_description
1 polymer ?
#
loop_
_entity_poly.entity_id
_entity_poly.type
_entity_poly.pdbx_seq_one_letter_code
_entity_poly.pdbx_strand_id
1 'polypeptide(L)'
;ARVAAELDQDLAHFGGIQQIRWVASQRRALLALHKNYVATCSHFEDIASTSIKVKGLLQKLQSPKFLTFLHFMMDFTEVIANLSEAFQADDLLVMEVVPRVQVVMLALVGMQSSPGRYVSSLPNGRVYLGVTLSGVVKPELDRLHKALLGSAIEHIDCRFSAVQESPLSDFTVLNYREWP
;
A
#
# COMPACT_ATOMS: atom_id res chain seq x y z
N ALA A 1 -12.41 -32.52 1.63
CA ALA A 1 -10.94 -32.60 1.51
C ALA A 1 -10.46 -32.50 0.05
N ARG A 2 -10.98 -33.27 -0.91
CA ARG A 2 -10.62 -33.12 -2.35
C ARG A 2 -11.08 -31.80 -2.98
N VAL A 3 -12.32 -31.37 -2.70
CA VAL A 3 -12.88 -30.13 -3.28
C VAL A 3 -12.08 -28.89 -2.87
N ALA A 4 -11.58 -28.83 -1.63
CA ALA A 4 -10.76 -27.71 -1.16
C ALA A 4 -9.37 -27.68 -1.85
N ALA A 5 -8.77 -28.84 -2.11
CA ALA A 5 -7.48 -28.92 -2.79
C ALA A 5 -7.58 -28.57 -4.29
N GLU A 6 -8.67 -28.96 -4.95
CA GLU A 6 -8.97 -28.60 -6.34
C GLU A 6 -9.30 -27.09 -6.45
N LEU A 7 -10.09 -26.54 -5.52
CA LEU A 7 -10.36 -25.10 -5.43
C LEU A 7 -9.09 -24.28 -5.19
N ASP A 8 -8.17 -24.74 -4.34
CA ASP A 8 -6.89 -24.04 -4.11
C ASP A 8 -5.98 -24.04 -5.36
N GLN A 9 -6.00 -25.13 -6.14
CA GLN A 9 -5.29 -25.21 -7.43
C GLN A 9 -5.91 -24.26 -8.47
N ASP A 10 -7.24 -24.18 -8.53
CA ASP A 10 -7.94 -23.27 -9.46
C ASP A 10 -7.76 -21.80 -9.04
N LEU A 11 -7.80 -21.47 -7.75
CA LEU A 11 -7.55 -20.12 -7.21
C LEU A 11 -6.12 -19.63 -7.49
N ALA A 12 -5.12 -20.53 -7.48
CA ALA A 12 -3.75 -20.19 -7.87
C ALA A 12 -3.63 -19.78 -9.36
N HIS A 13 -4.56 -20.24 -10.20
CA HIS A 13 -4.60 -19.98 -11.64
C HIS A 13 -5.30 -18.66 -12.00
N PHE A 14 -6.07 -18.08 -11.08
CA PHE A 14 -6.61 -16.72 -11.23
C PHE A 14 -5.52 -15.69 -10.90
N GLY A 15 -4.87 -15.14 -11.93
CA GLY A 15 -3.84 -14.11 -11.78
C GLY A 15 -4.26 -12.88 -10.96
N GLY A 16 -5.57 -12.65 -10.78
CA GLY A 16 -6.11 -11.62 -9.87
C GLY A 16 -5.81 -11.87 -8.39
N ILE A 17 -5.80 -13.13 -7.93
CA ILE A 17 -5.53 -13.49 -6.53
C ILE A 17 -4.04 -13.28 -6.20
N GLN A 18 -3.15 -13.48 -7.17
CA GLN A 18 -1.72 -13.13 -7.03
C GLN A 18 -1.51 -11.63 -6.77
N GLN A 19 -2.37 -10.77 -7.32
CA GLN A 19 -2.27 -9.33 -7.12
C GLN A 19 -2.65 -8.89 -5.70
N ILE A 20 -3.50 -9.65 -5.00
CA ILE A 20 -3.91 -9.30 -3.63
C ILE A 20 -2.80 -9.63 -2.61
N ARG A 21 -2.00 -10.68 -2.87
CA ARG A 21 -0.78 -10.98 -2.10
C ARG A 21 0.37 -10.00 -2.36
N TRP A 22 0.31 -9.23 -3.45
CA TRP A 22 1.35 -8.25 -3.79
C TRP A 22 1.47 -7.18 -2.71
N VAL A 23 0.35 -6.62 -2.23
CA VAL A 23 0.35 -5.58 -1.18
C VAL A 23 1.03 -6.09 0.09
N ALA A 24 0.69 -7.30 0.54
CA ALA A 24 1.32 -7.94 1.68
C ALA A 24 2.83 -8.17 1.48
N SER A 25 3.26 -8.52 0.26
CA SER A 25 4.68 -8.70 -0.06
C SER A 25 5.45 -7.37 -0.02
N GLN A 26 4.88 -6.30 -0.60
CA GLN A 26 5.47 -4.96 -0.61
C GLN A 26 5.57 -4.38 0.80
N ARG A 27 4.49 -4.49 1.59
CA ARG A 27 4.48 -4.05 2.99
C ARG A 27 5.56 -4.74 3.82
N ARG A 28 5.72 -6.07 3.66
CA ARG A 28 6.80 -6.82 4.33
C ARG A 28 8.19 -6.34 3.91
N ALA A 29 8.41 -6.06 2.62
CA ALA A 29 9.68 -5.53 2.14
C ALA A 29 10.00 -4.15 2.72
N LEU A 30 9.01 -3.24 2.75
CA LEU A 30 9.14 -1.91 3.35
C LEU A 30 9.47 -1.99 4.85
N LEU A 31 8.75 -2.84 5.59
CA LEU A 31 8.99 -3.06 7.02
C LEU A 31 10.38 -3.67 7.29
N ALA A 32 10.81 -4.63 6.47
CA ALA A 32 12.13 -5.23 6.57
C ALA A 32 13.24 -4.21 6.30
N LEU A 33 13.06 -3.33 5.30
CA LEU A 33 14.01 -2.27 5.02
C LEU A 33 14.05 -1.24 6.15
N HIS A 34 12.90 -0.81 6.66
CA HIS A 34 12.82 0.10 7.80
C HIS A 34 13.51 -0.49 9.05
N LYS A 35 13.20 -1.75 9.39
CA LYS A 35 13.81 -2.45 10.54
C LYS A 35 15.33 -2.56 10.42
N ASN A 36 15.84 -2.82 9.21
CA ASN A 36 17.26 -3.01 8.96
C ASN A 36 17.94 -1.75 8.38
N TYR A 37 17.32 -0.58 8.48
CA TYR A 37 17.78 0.63 7.79
C TYR A 37 19.22 0.99 8.18
N VAL A 38 19.51 1.03 9.48
CA VAL A 38 20.85 1.38 9.99
C VAL A 38 21.89 0.37 9.51
N ALA A 39 21.62 -0.92 9.68
CA ALA A 39 22.52 -1.99 9.23
C ALA A 39 22.77 -1.93 7.71
N THR A 40 21.74 -1.58 6.94
CA THR A 40 21.83 -1.38 5.49
C THR A 40 22.76 -0.21 5.19
N CYS A 41 22.52 0.97 5.78
CA CYS A 41 23.37 2.14 5.59
C CYS A 41 24.84 1.87 5.96
N SER A 42 25.10 1.25 7.12
CA SER A 42 26.46 0.89 7.54
C SER A 42 27.14 -0.06 6.58
N HIS A 43 26.43 -1.09 6.11
CA HIS A 43 26.99 -2.00 5.11
C HIS A 43 27.34 -1.25 3.82
N PHE A 44 26.44 -0.39 3.33
CA PHE A 44 26.69 0.43 2.14
C PHE A 44 27.86 1.40 2.33
N GLU A 45 28.06 1.95 3.54
CA GLU A 45 29.22 2.79 3.89
C GLU A 45 30.53 2.01 3.78
N ASP A 46 30.59 0.79 4.33
CA ASP A 46 31.79 -0.06 4.30
C ASP A 46 32.25 -0.39 2.88
N ILE A 47 31.29 -0.65 1.98
CA ILE A 47 31.58 -1.02 0.59
C ILE A 47 31.54 0.17 -0.40
N ALA A 48 31.19 1.39 0.04
CA ALA A 48 31.05 2.55 -0.85
C ALA A 48 32.34 2.94 -1.58
N SER A 49 33.50 2.68 -0.98
CA SER A 49 34.82 2.95 -1.58
C SER A 49 35.11 2.07 -2.79
N THR A 50 34.47 0.89 -2.87
CA THR A 50 34.72 -0.11 -3.92
C THR A 50 33.86 0.09 -5.16
N SER A 51 32.79 0.89 -5.08
CA SER A 51 31.84 1.04 -6.18
C SER A 51 31.09 2.37 -6.16
N ILE A 52 31.17 3.11 -7.28
CA ILE A 52 30.40 4.34 -7.50
C ILE A 52 28.88 4.07 -7.40
N LYS A 53 28.42 2.89 -7.84
CA LYS A 53 26.99 2.52 -7.77
C LYS A 53 26.52 2.40 -6.32
N VAL A 54 27.32 1.75 -5.47
CA VAL A 54 27.06 1.56 -4.04
C VAL A 54 27.02 2.91 -3.34
N LYS A 55 28.00 3.78 -3.61
CA LYS A 55 28.03 5.16 -3.11
C LYS A 55 26.77 5.95 -3.51
N GLY A 56 26.33 5.84 -4.75
CA GLY A 56 25.10 6.48 -5.22
C GLY A 56 23.84 5.95 -4.53
N LEU A 57 23.77 4.65 -4.22
CA LEU A 57 22.65 4.07 -3.49
C LEU A 57 22.63 4.51 -2.02
N LEU A 58 23.80 4.56 -1.36
CA LEU A 58 23.93 5.12 -0.02
C LEU A 58 23.43 6.57 0.05
N GLN A 59 23.83 7.41 -0.90
CA GLN A 59 23.38 8.80 -0.98
C GLN A 59 21.85 8.90 -1.12
N LYS A 60 21.23 7.98 -1.87
CA LYS A 60 19.76 7.90 -1.96
C LYS A 60 19.13 7.48 -0.64
N LEU A 61 19.66 6.45 0.02
CA LEU A 61 19.16 5.97 1.32
C LEU A 61 19.25 7.05 2.41
N GLN A 62 20.31 7.84 2.40
CA GLN A 62 20.55 8.97 3.30
C GLN A 62 19.87 10.27 2.84
N SER A 63 19.09 10.24 1.77
CA SER A 63 18.35 11.41 1.31
C SER A 63 17.06 11.59 2.10
N PRO A 64 16.73 12.81 2.56
CA PRO A 64 15.46 13.08 3.21
C PRO A 64 14.26 12.67 2.38
N LYS A 65 14.34 12.89 1.05
CA LYS A 65 13.27 12.54 0.11
C LYS A 65 12.97 11.05 0.11
N PHE A 66 14.01 10.20 0.08
CA PHE A 66 13.82 8.76 0.16
C PHE A 66 13.20 8.35 1.50
N LEU A 67 13.67 8.94 2.59
CA LEU A 67 13.20 8.58 3.92
C LEU A 67 11.73 8.94 4.13
N THR A 68 11.33 10.17 3.75
CA THR A 68 9.92 10.59 3.77
C THR A 68 9.07 9.70 2.89
N PHE A 69 9.56 9.34 1.69
CA PHE A 69 8.84 8.45 0.78
C PHE A 69 8.71 7.02 1.31
N LEU A 70 9.74 6.47 1.94
CA LEU A 70 9.69 5.15 2.59
C LEU A 70 8.61 5.11 3.67
N HIS A 71 8.60 6.09 4.57
CA HIS A 71 7.61 6.17 5.65
C HIS A 71 6.20 6.39 5.09
N PHE A 72 6.07 7.24 4.07
CA PHE A 72 4.81 7.42 3.37
C PHE A 72 4.30 6.13 2.74
N MET A 73 5.18 5.34 2.09
CA MET A 73 4.78 4.05 1.51
C MET A 73 4.34 3.05 2.59
N MET A 74 4.92 3.11 3.79
CA MET A 74 4.47 2.30 4.93
C MET A 74 3.05 2.68 5.38
N ASP A 75 2.78 3.98 5.52
CA ASP A 75 1.42 4.49 5.82
C ASP A 75 0.43 4.13 4.70
N PHE A 76 0.79 4.37 3.45
CA PHE A 76 -0.06 4.13 2.28
C PHE A 76 -0.40 2.64 2.14
N THR A 77 0.60 1.76 2.23
CA THR A 77 0.37 0.32 2.12
C THR A 77 -0.41 -0.25 3.31
N GLU A 78 -0.43 0.41 4.47
CA GLU A 78 -1.31 0.05 5.59
C GLU A 78 -2.78 0.24 5.21
N VAL A 79 -3.11 1.41 4.67
CA VAL A 79 -4.47 1.75 4.28
C VAL A 79 -4.96 0.83 3.16
N ILE A 80 -4.12 0.58 2.15
CA ILE A 80 -4.48 -0.33 1.05
C ILE A 80 -4.54 -1.79 1.49
N ALA A 81 -3.70 -2.22 2.45
CA ALA A 81 -3.74 -3.59 2.97
C ALA A 81 -5.10 -3.90 3.62
N ASN A 82 -5.72 -2.96 4.32
CA ASN A 82 -7.05 -3.16 4.91
C ASN A 82 -8.11 -3.54 3.86
N LEU A 83 -8.08 -2.88 2.69
CA LEU A 83 -8.97 -3.23 1.58
C LEU A 83 -8.59 -4.60 1.01
N SER A 84 -7.30 -4.79 0.75
CA SER A 84 -6.75 -6.03 0.23
C SER A 84 -7.15 -7.25 1.07
N GLU A 85 -7.07 -7.15 2.40
CA GLU A 85 -7.41 -8.21 3.35
C GLU A 85 -8.92 -8.43 3.42
N ALA A 86 -9.73 -7.37 3.43
CA ALA A 86 -11.19 -7.49 3.39
C ALA A 86 -11.67 -8.25 2.14
N PHE A 87 -11.06 -7.99 0.98
CA PHE A 87 -11.40 -8.68 -0.28
C PHE A 87 -10.83 -10.10 -0.39
N GLN A 88 -9.94 -10.51 0.52
CA GLN A 88 -9.46 -11.90 0.62
C GLN A 88 -10.27 -12.71 1.63
N ALA A 89 -11.19 -12.09 2.37
CA ALA A 89 -12.01 -12.80 3.34
C ALA A 89 -13.02 -13.70 2.59
N ASP A 90 -13.08 -14.97 2.98
CA ASP A 90 -13.96 -15.97 2.36
C ASP A 90 -15.45 -15.67 2.56
N ASP A 91 -15.77 -14.77 3.50
CA ASP A 91 -17.12 -14.42 3.94
C ASP A 91 -17.54 -12.98 3.58
N LEU A 92 -16.78 -12.28 2.72
CA LEU A 92 -17.14 -10.92 2.30
C LEU A 92 -18.47 -10.92 1.52
N LEU A 93 -19.48 -10.25 2.08
CA LEU A 93 -20.77 -10.09 1.41
C LEU A 93 -20.72 -8.94 0.40
N VAL A 94 -21.43 -9.07 -0.72
CA VAL A 94 -21.51 -8.02 -1.76
C VAL A 94 -21.98 -6.68 -1.17
N MET A 95 -22.91 -6.71 -0.22
CA MET A 95 -23.41 -5.52 0.48
C MET A 95 -22.36 -4.83 1.38
N GLU A 96 -21.28 -5.54 1.75
CA GLU A 96 -20.19 -4.99 2.56
C GLU A 96 -19.09 -4.35 1.71
N VAL A 97 -19.03 -4.65 0.40
CA VAL A 97 -18.01 -4.13 -0.52
C VAL A 97 -17.97 -2.60 -0.50
N VAL A 98 -19.12 -1.95 -0.71
CA VAL A 98 -19.20 -0.48 -0.76
C VAL A 98 -18.76 0.17 0.56
N PRO A 99 -19.28 -0.24 1.74
CA PRO A 99 -18.77 0.26 3.02
C PRO A 99 -17.26 0.11 3.21
N ARG A 100 -16.68 -1.05 2.83
CA ARG A 100 -15.23 -1.30 2.98
C ARG A 100 -14.40 -0.38 2.08
N VAL A 101 -14.82 -0.19 0.83
CA VAL A 101 -14.17 0.74 -0.11
C VAL A 101 -14.25 2.17 0.41
N GLN A 102 -15.42 2.61 0.89
CA GLN A 102 -15.62 3.96 1.43
C GLN A 102 -14.69 4.25 2.62
N VAL A 103 -14.54 3.32 3.57
CA VAL A 103 -13.63 3.48 4.71
C VAL A 103 -12.19 3.72 4.24
N VAL A 104 -11.72 2.96 3.26
CA VAL A 104 -10.36 3.12 2.71
C VAL A 104 -10.22 4.41 1.91
N MET A 105 -11.24 4.79 1.14
CA MET A 105 -11.28 6.07 0.42
C MET A 105 -11.18 7.26 1.37
N LEU A 106 -11.96 7.27 2.47
CA LEU A 106 -11.87 8.31 3.49
C LEU A 106 -10.46 8.38 4.12
N ALA A 107 -9.85 7.22 4.40
CA ALA A 107 -8.50 7.18 4.95
C ALA A 107 -7.47 7.78 3.96
N LEU A 108 -7.54 7.43 2.67
CA LEU A 108 -6.65 7.97 1.64
C LEU A 108 -6.85 9.48 1.43
N VAL A 109 -8.09 9.97 1.45
CA VAL A 109 -8.39 11.41 1.39
C VAL A 109 -7.84 12.12 2.63
N GLY A 110 -8.04 11.55 3.82
CA GLY A 110 -7.49 12.08 5.07
C GLY A 110 -5.97 12.21 5.04
N MET A 111 -5.27 11.26 4.41
CA MET A 111 -3.82 11.30 4.22
C MET A 111 -3.35 12.49 3.38
N GLN A 112 -4.19 13.08 2.53
CA GLN A 112 -3.81 14.27 1.76
C GLN A 112 -3.67 15.52 2.64
N SER A 113 -4.41 15.56 3.74
CA SER A 113 -4.44 16.68 4.69
C SER A 113 -3.53 16.47 5.89
N SER A 114 -3.41 15.24 6.38
CA SER A 114 -2.54 14.88 7.49
C SER A 114 -1.62 13.72 7.11
N PRO A 115 -0.30 13.83 7.31
CA PRO A 115 0.59 12.68 7.14
C PRO A 115 0.17 11.51 8.04
N GLY A 116 0.48 10.30 7.60
CA GLY A 116 0.21 9.10 8.40
C GLY A 116 1.15 8.97 9.60
N ARG A 117 0.99 7.87 10.35
CA ARG A 117 1.72 7.61 11.59
C ARG A 117 3.24 7.56 11.35
N TYR A 118 3.68 6.86 10.31
CA TYR A 118 5.11 6.69 10.03
C TYR A 118 5.74 8.00 9.59
N VAL A 119 5.12 8.75 8.67
CA VAL A 119 5.65 10.06 8.26
C VAL A 119 5.68 11.03 9.44
N SER A 120 4.62 11.07 10.26
CA SER A 120 4.55 11.97 11.42
C SER A 120 5.58 11.62 12.51
N SER A 121 6.03 10.36 12.56
CA SER A 121 7.06 9.92 13.50
C SER A 121 8.49 10.31 13.08
N LEU A 122 8.68 10.84 11.86
CA LEU A 122 10.00 11.25 11.39
C LEU A 122 10.54 12.45 12.19
N PRO A 123 11.82 12.41 12.60
CA PRO A 123 12.43 13.53 13.28
C PRO A 123 12.63 14.70 12.32
N ASN A 124 12.37 15.92 12.81
CA ASN A 124 12.83 17.14 12.15
C ASN A 124 14.34 17.28 12.36
N GLY A 125 15.12 17.13 11.30
CA GLY A 125 16.57 17.29 11.41
C GLY A 125 17.37 16.56 10.35
N ARG A 126 18.67 16.42 10.61
CA ARG A 126 19.64 15.77 9.71
C ARG A 126 20.09 14.40 10.20
N VAL A 127 19.52 13.89 11.28
CA VAL A 127 19.90 12.61 11.87
C VAL A 127 18.66 11.74 11.98
N TYR A 128 18.76 10.51 11.49
CA TYR A 128 17.71 9.51 11.61
C TYR A 128 18.33 8.19 12.07
N LEU A 129 17.88 7.69 13.23
CA LEU A 129 18.40 6.46 13.85
C LEU A 129 19.94 6.41 13.96
N GLY A 130 20.58 7.56 14.19
CA GLY A 130 22.04 7.68 14.25
C GLY A 130 22.75 7.85 12.90
N VAL A 131 22.05 7.72 11.78
CA VAL A 131 22.59 7.97 10.44
C VAL A 131 22.50 9.45 10.09
N THR A 132 23.60 10.03 9.61
CA THR A 132 23.62 11.43 9.13
C THR A 132 23.07 11.51 7.72
N LEU A 133 22.10 12.39 7.52
CA LEU A 133 21.39 12.57 6.26
C LEU A 133 22.01 13.70 5.45
N SER A 134 21.87 13.62 4.12
CA SER A 134 22.36 14.64 3.19
C SER A 134 21.61 15.97 3.26
N GLY A 135 20.45 16.00 3.95
CA GLY A 135 19.65 17.20 4.12
C GLY A 135 18.72 17.11 5.33
N VAL A 136 17.86 18.12 5.48
CA VAL A 136 16.88 18.18 6.58
C VAL A 136 15.62 17.41 6.18
N VAL A 137 15.20 16.48 7.03
CA VAL A 137 13.91 15.80 6.92
C VAL A 137 12.82 16.72 7.41
N LYS A 138 11.77 16.81 6.60
CA LYS A 138 10.48 17.41 6.96
C LYS A 138 9.41 16.33 6.85
N PRO A 139 8.60 16.09 7.89
CA PRO A 139 7.51 15.11 7.90
C PRO A 139 6.30 15.66 7.15
N GLU A 140 6.51 16.14 5.93
CA GLU A 140 5.48 16.77 5.10
C GLU A 140 5.36 16.01 3.77
N LEU A 141 4.13 15.91 3.27
CA LEU A 141 3.86 15.29 2.00
C LEU A 141 4.13 16.28 0.85
N ASP A 142 5.15 15.98 0.07
CA ASP A 142 5.46 16.69 -1.17
C ASP A 142 4.45 16.40 -2.30
N ARG A 143 4.69 17.03 -3.46
CA ARG A 143 3.87 16.84 -4.67
C ARG A 143 3.80 15.39 -5.15
N LEU A 144 4.87 14.60 -5.03
CA LEU A 144 4.90 13.21 -5.48
C LEU A 144 3.99 12.35 -4.60
N HIS A 145 4.06 12.52 -3.27
CA HIS A 145 3.18 11.80 -2.34
C HIS A 145 1.70 12.10 -2.65
N LYS A 146 1.37 13.39 -2.82
CA LYS A 146 0.00 13.83 -3.15
C LYS A 146 -0.47 13.31 -4.51
N ALA A 147 0.40 13.28 -5.51
CA ALA A 147 0.08 12.71 -6.82
C ALA A 147 -0.21 11.21 -6.74
N LEU A 148 0.57 10.45 -5.95
CA LEU A 148 0.31 9.03 -5.74
C LEU A 148 -1.04 8.81 -5.04
N LEU A 149 -1.32 9.58 -3.98
CA LEU A 149 -2.61 9.52 -3.29
C LEU A 149 -3.78 9.83 -4.23
N GLY A 150 -3.68 10.91 -5.00
CA GLY A 150 -4.71 11.28 -5.98
C GLY A 150 -4.96 10.19 -7.01
N SER A 151 -3.89 9.61 -7.57
CA SER A 151 -4.00 8.53 -8.54
C SER A 151 -4.61 7.26 -7.94
N ALA A 152 -4.25 6.92 -6.69
CA ALA A 152 -4.81 5.76 -6.00
C ALA A 152 -6.30 5.92 -5.73
N ILE A 153 -6.72 7.11 -5.26
CA ILE A 153 -8.13 7.46 -5.02
C ILE A 153 -8.93 7.35 -6.31
N GLU A 154 -8.44 7.94 -7.40
CA GLU A 154 -9.09 7.89 -8.71
C GLU A 154 -9.23 6.45 -9.23
N HIS A 155 -8.19 5.62 -9.09
CA HIS A 155 -8.24 4.22 -9.51
C HIS A 155 -9.25 3.40 -8.70
N ILE A 156 -9.32 3.60 -7.38
CA ILE A 156 -10.27 2.88 -6.52
C ILE A 156 -11.70 3.32 -6.87
N ASP A 157 -11.94 4.62 -6.99
CA ASP A 157 -13.26 5.16 -7.33
C ASP A 157 -13.75 4.64 -8.68
N CYS A 158 -12.90 4.74 -9.72
CA CYS A 158 -13.21 4.25 -11.05
C CYS A 158 -13.52 2.74 -11.04
N ARG A 159 -12.70 1.95 -10.34
CA ARG A 159 -12.87 0.49 -10.27
C ARG A 159 -14.18 0.05 -9.60
N PHE A 160 -14.63 0.78 -8.59
CA PHE A 160 -15.82 0.41 -7.81
C PHE A 160 -17.07 1.23 -8.16
N SER A 161 -17.00 2.10 -9.16
CA SER A 161 -18.13 2.89 -9.65
C SER A 161 -19.36 2.04 -9.98
N ALA A 162 -19.19 0.92 -10.68
CA ALA A 162 -20.28 0.01 -11.04
C ALA A 162 -20.95 -0.68 -9.82
N VAL A 163 -20.23 -0.88 -8.72
CA VAL A 163 -20.76 -1.52 -7.50
C VAL A 163 -21.58 -0.54 -6.66
N GLN A 164 -21.54 0.76 -6.97
CA GLN A 164 -22.41 1.76 -6.33
C GLN A 164 -23.85 1.69 -6.83
N GLU A 165 -24.10 1.04 -7.96
CA GLU A 165 -25.45 0.74 -8.44
C GLU A 165 -26.08 -0.37 -7.59
N SER A 166 -27.42 -0.38 -7.47
CA SER A 166 -28.10 -1.37 -6.63
C SER A 166 -27.83 -2.78 -7.17
N PRO A 167 -27.14 -3.68 -6.43
CA PRO A 167 -26.80 -5.00 -6.95
C PRO A 167 -28.04 -5.83 -7.28
N LEU A 168 -29.21 -5.46 -6.75
CA LEU A 168 -30.51 -6.07 -7.05
C LEU A 168 -30.92 -5.94 -8.52
N SER A 169 -30.44 -4.92 -9.26
CA SER A 169 -30.73 -4.82 -10.70
C SER A 169 -30.06 -5.93 -11.52
N ASP A 170 -28.96 -6.50 -11.00
CA ASP A 170 -28.20 -7.56 -11.67
C ASP A 170 -28.77 -8.96 -11.40
N PHE A 171 -29.60 -9.11 -10.36
CA PHE A 171 -30.29 -10.36 -10.02
C PHE A 171 -31.61 -10.52 -10.78
N THR A 172 -31.60 -10.33 -12.10
CA THR A 172 -32.79 -10.55 -12.95
C THR A 172 -33.35 -11.97 -12.82
N VAL A 173 -32.50 -12.95 -12.51
CA VAL A 173 -32.90 -14.34 -12.23
C VAL A 173 -33.79 -14.49 -10.98
N LEU A 174 -33.81 -13.51 -10.08
CA LEU A 174 -34.70 -13.48 -8.90
C LEU A 174 -35.96 -12.62 -9.14
N ASN A 175 -36.12 -12.07 -10.34
CA ASN A 175 -37.33 -11.36 -10.72
C ASN A 175 -38.47 -12.37 -10.93
N TYR A 176 -39.23 -12.63 -9.86
CA TYR A 176 -40.37 -13.55 -9.86
C TYR A 176 -41.46 -13.20 -10.89
N ARG A 177 -41.45 -11.98 -11.46
CA ARG A 177 -42.36 -11.56 -12.52
C ARG A 177 -41.96 -12.08 -13.91
N GLU A 178 -40.73 -12.56 -14.06
CA GLU A 178 -40.16 -13.10 -15.31
C GLU A 178 -39.96 -14.62 -15.26
N TRP A 179 -40.38 -15.28 -14.17
CA TRP A 179 -40.34 -16.74 -14.07
C TRP A 179 -41.46 -17.36 -14.91
N PRO A 180 -41.20 -18.49 -15.62
CA PRO A 180 -42.18 -19.15 -16.47
C PRO A 180 -43.38 -19.74 -15.71
#